data_AF-A0AAV4E0W9-F1
#
_entry.id   AF-A0AAV4E0W9-F1
#
_cell.length_a   1.000
_cell.length_b   1.000
_cell.length_c   1.000
_cell.angle_alpha   90.00
_cell.angle_beta   90.00
_cell.angle_gamma   90.00
#
_symmetry.space_group_name_H-M   'P 1'
#
loop_
_entity.id
_entity.type
_entity.pdbx_description
1 polymer ?
#
loop_
_entity_poly.entity_id
_entity_poly.type
_entity_poly.pdbx_seq_one_letter_code
_entity_poly.pdbx_strand_id
1 'polypeptide(L)'
;MTYLPAYAVSLGIERTRAAYLISIIGIANVVGRPVAGLITDCMSIPSIWLYSCALVLGAATNFGFALCSSYYLLAACAGIFGFCMGVVVSMRTIVLAEQMGVESLTESFGVVALFQGISFTVWPPIAGGMIDEFKSSRPPFWLTAGMYSIAAICTLCAGWLNKKRVGKEIL
;
A
#
# COMPACT_ATOMS: atom_id res chain seq x y z
N MET A 1 -2.44 6.64 -7.64
CA MET A 1 -2.77 7.78 -6.75
C MET A 1 -2.54 9.14 -7.39
N THR A 2 -1.51 9.34 -8.21
CA THR A 2 -1.26 10.60 -8.94
C THR A 2 -2.45 11.08 -9.78
N TYR A 3 -3.21 10.16 -10.37
CA TYR A 3 -4.41 10.46 -11.16
C TYR A 3 -5.72 10.53 -10.36
N LEU A 4 -5.67 10.34 -9.03
CA LEU A 4 -6.88 10.37 -8.18
C LEU A 4 -7.59 11.73 -8.17
N PRO A 5 -6.88 12.88 -8.11
CA PRO A 5 -7.53 14.17 -8.21
C PRO A 5 -8.12 14.42 -9.60
N ALA A 6 -7.43 13.97 -10.65
CA ALA A 6 -7.94 14.06 -12.02
C ALA A 6 -9.22 13.22 -12.19
N TYR A 7 -9.27 12.03 -11.61
CA TYR A 7 -10.48 11.21 -11.57
C TYR A 7 -11.61 11.89 -10.79
N ALA A 8 -11.34 12.45 -9.60
CA ALA A 8 -12.35 13.20 -8.84
C ALA A 8 -12.90 14.39 -9.65
N VAL A 9 -12.03 15.13 -10.35
CA VAL A 9 -12.46 16.23 -11.23
C VAL A 9 -13.30 15.72 -12.40
N SER A 10 -12.97 14.56 -12.99
CA SER A 10 -13.78 13.94 -14.05
C SER A 10 -15.19 13.53 -13.59
N LEU A 11 -15.40 13.37 -12.28
CA LEU A 11 -16.70 13.09 -11.67
C LEU A 11 -17.48 14.37 -11.32
N GLY A 12 -16.97 15.55 -11.68
CA GLY A 12 -17.60 16.84 -11.39
C GLY A 12 -17.25 17.41 -10.01
N ILE A 13 -16.25 16.86 -9.31
CA ILE A 13 -15.79 17.39 -8.02
C ILE A 13 -14.86 18.59 -8.26
N GLU A 14 -15.03 19.64 -7.47
CA GLU A 14 -14.17 20.83 -7.53
C GLU A 14 -12.68 20.47 -7.33
N ARG A 15 -11.80 21.07 -8.13
CA ARG A 15 -10.35 20.81 -8.10
C ARG A 15 -9.73 21.01 -6.71
N THR A 16 -10.21 21.99 -5.94
CA THR A 16 -9.78 22.23 -4.55
C THR A 16 -10.10 21.03 -3.65
N ARG A 17 -11.32 20.50 -3.75
CA ARG A 17 -11.76 19.32 -2.99
C ARG A 17 -11.00 18.06 -3.42
N ALA A 18 -10.76 17.91 -4.71
CA ALA A 18 -9.95 16.82 -5.25
C ALA A 18 -8.51 16.86 -4.73
N ALA A 19 -7.91 18.05 -4.58
CA ALA A 19 -6.58 18.20 -4.00
C ALA A 19 -6.53 17.78 -2.52
N TYR A 20 -7.57 18.09 -1.74
CA TYR A 20 -7.64 17.67 -0.33
C TYR A 20 -7.58 16.15 -0.15
N LEU A 21 -7.99 15.33 -1.13
CA LEU A 21 -7.86 13.87 -1.04
C LEU A 21 -6.39 13.45 -0.87
N ILE A 22 -5.46 14.11 -1.58
CA ILE A 22 -4.02 13.83 -1.46
C ILE A 22 -3.50 14.26 -0.09
N SER A 23 -3.96 15.41 0.42
CA SER A 23 -3.63 15.87 1.77
C SER A 23 -4.09 14.88 2.84
N ILE A 24 -5.32 14.35 2.72
CA ILE A 24 -5.86 13.33 3.63
C ILE A 24 -5.00 12.06 3.61
N ILE A 25 -4.61 11.58 2.42
CA ILE A 25 -3.70 10.43 2.28
C ILE A 25 -2.38 10.72 3.01
N GLY A 26 -1.81 11.91 2.80
CA GLY A 26 -0.54 12.32 3.42
C GLY A 26 -0.61 12.34 4.94
N ILE A 27 -1.64 12.99 5.51
CA ILE A 27 -1.84 13.06 6.96
C ILE A 27 -2.05 11.67 7.55
N ALA A 28 -2.94 10.87 6.96
CA ALA A 28 -3.22 9.51 7.42
C ALA A 28 -1.98 8.61 7.35
N ASN A 29 -1.14 8.77 6.32
CA ASN A 29 0.13 8.06 6.19
C ASN A 29 1.11 8.41 7.31
N VAL A 30 1.23 9.70 7.66
CA VAL A 30 2.07 10.12 8.79
C VAL A 30 1.57 9.52 10.11
N VAL A 31 0.25 9.54 10.33
CA VAL A 31 -0.37 8.97 11.54
C VAL A 31 -0.25 7.45 11.60
N GLY A 32 -0.33 6.76 10.46
CA GLY A 32 -0.23 5.30 10.38
C GLY A 32 1.12 4.76 10.84
N ARG A 33 2.19 5.55 10.70
CA ARG A 33 3.55 5.13 11.06
C ARG A 33 3.77 4.86 12.57
N PRO A 34 3.51 5.83 13.48
CA PRO A 34 3.65 5.58 14.91
C PRO A 34 2.61 4.58 15.41
N VAL A 35 1.39 4.59 14.86
CA VAL A 35 0.35 3.63 15.26
C VAL A 35 0.77 2.20 14.94
N ALA A 36 1.40 1.95 13.79
CA ALA A 36 1.92 0.63 13.45
C ALA A 36 2.94 0.14 14.48
N GLY A 37 3.90 0.99 14.86
CA GLY A 37 4.92 0.66 15.87
C GLY A 37 4.30 0.38 17.24
N LEU A 38 3.36 1.22 17.68
CA LEU A 38 2.66 1.01 18.95
C LEU A 38 1.86 -0.30 18.96
N ILE A 39 1.22 -0.67 17.84
CA ILE A 39 0.48 -1.94 17.74
C ILE A 39 1.43 -3.13 17.85
N THR A 40 2.55 -3.13 17.14
CA THR A 40 3.53 -4.24 17.23
C THR A 40 4.12 -4.34 18.63
N ASP A 41 4.45 -3.20 19.24
CA ASP A 41 5.12 -3.15 20.54
C ASP A 41 4.16 -3.50 21.69
N CYS A 42 2.95 -2.94 21.71
CA CYS A 42 2.00 -3.16 22.80
C CYS A 42 1.21 -4.48 22.69
N MET A 43 0.89 -4.92 21.47
CA MET A 43 0.07 -6.14 21.26
C MET A 43 0.90 -7.38 20.96
N SER A 44 2.24 -7.25 20.85
CA SER A 44 3.17 -8.33 20.49
C SER A 44 2.72 -9.11 19.25
N ILE A 45 2.08 -8.42 18.29
CA ILE A 45 1.65 -9.03 17.05
C ILE A 45 2.86 -9.10 16.12
N PRO A 46 3.15 -10.27 15.51
CA PRO A 46 4.23 -10.39 14.52
C PRO A 46 4.06 -9.38 13.37
N SER A 47 5.13 -8.63 13.11
CA SER A 47 5.21 -7.53 12.13
C SER A 47 4.71 -7.94 10.75
N ILE A 48 4.97 -9.18 10.33
CA ILE A 48 4.54 -9.73 9.04
C ILE A 48 3.01 -9.83 8.90
N TRP A 49 2.28 -10.14 9.98
CA TRP A 49 0.83 -10.24 9.94
C TRP A 49 0.19 -8.85 9.84
N LEU A 50 0.71 -7.87 10.58
CA LEU A 50 0.26 -6.49 10.48
C LEU A 50 0.52 -5.93 9.08
N TYR A 51 1.69 -6.23 8.51
CA TYR A 51 2.05 -5.87 7.14
C TYR A 51 1.09 -6.47 6.11
N SER A 52 0.80 -7.77 6.19
CA SER A 52 -0.14 -8.44 5.27
C SER A 52 -1.57 -7.91 5.42
N CYS A 53 -2.06 -7.67 6.64
CA CYS A 53 -3.37 -7.06 6.87
C CYS A 53 -3.47 -5.67 6.23
N ALA A 54 -2.44 -4.83 6.39
CA ALA A 54 -2.41 -3.51 5.78
C ALA A 54 -2.37 -3.57 4.24
N LEU A 55 -1.69 -4.55 3.65
CA LEU A 55 -1.72 -4.77 2.19
C LEU A 55 -3.12 -5.19 1.69
N VAL A 56 -3.80 -6.08 2.40
CA VAL A 56 -5.18 -6.50 2.05
C VAL A 56 -6.15 -5.33 2.13
N LEU A 57 -6.09 -4.53 3.20
CA LEU A 57 -6.91 -3.33 3.33
C LEU A 57 -6.56 -2.26 2.28
N GLY A 58 -5.28 -2.12 1.94
CA GLY A 58 -4.82 -1.29 0.83
C GLY A 58 -5.37 -1.73 -0.53
N ALA A 59 -5.46 -3.04 -0.77
CA ALA A 59 -6.08 -3.58 -1.99
C ALA A 59 -7.59 -3.29 -2.02
N ALA A 60 -8.30 -3.59 -0.93
CA ALA A 60 -9.74 -3.33 -0.80
C ALA A 60 -10.10 -1.86 -1.02
N THR A 61 -9.31 -0.93 -0.47
CA THR A 61 -9.51 0.51 -0.69
C THR A 61 -9.24 0.93 -2.15
N ASN A 62 -8.27 0.31 -2.84
CA ASN A 62 -8.07 0.54 -4.29
C ASN A 62 -9.27 0.06 -5.13
N PHE A 63 -9.85 -1.10 -4.81
CA PHE A 63 -11.12 -1.52 -5.42
C PHE A 63 -12.24 -0.53 -5.12
N GLY A 64 -12.30 -0.03 -3.88
CA GLY A 64 -13.23 1.02 -3.46
C GLY A 64 -13.12 2.28 -4.33
N PHE A 65 -11.90 2.76 -4.61
CA PHE A 65 -11.68 3.89 -5.53
C PHE A 65 -12.18 3.65 -6.94
N ALA A 66 -12.05 2.42 -7.44
CA ALA A 66 -12.48 2.07 -8.79
C ALA A 66 -14.01 1.98 -8.92
N LEU A 67 -14.71 1.67 -7.83
CA LEU A 67 -16.17 1.47 -7.79
C LEU A 67 -16.94 2.73 -7.35
N CYS A 68 -16.32 3.59 -6.55
CA CYS A 68 -17.00 4.74 -5.96
C CYS A 68 -16.91 6.00 -6.83
N SER A 69 -17.96 6.82 -6.79
CA SER A 69 -18.03 8.10 -7.52
C SER A 69 -18.40 9.30 -6.64
N SER A 70 -18.58 9.09 -5.32
CA SER A 70 -18.94 10.14 -4.36
C SER A 70 -17.71 10.66 -3.61
N TYR A 71 -17.59 11.98 -3.46
CA TYR A 71 -16.47 12.63 -2.77
C TYR A 71 -16.23 12.08 -1.36
N TYR A 72 -17.29 11.88 -0.58
CA TYR A 72 -17.18 11.38 0.79
C TYR A 72 -16.62 9.95 0.85
N LEU A 73 -17.02 9.10 -0.10
CA LEU A 73 -16.47 7.74 -0.20
C LEU A 73 -15.00 7.78 -0.66
N LEU A 74 -14.66 8.62 -1.64
CA LEU A 74 -13.27 8.82 -2.04
C LEU A 74 -12.41 9.32 -0.86
N ALA A 75 -12.92 10.24 -0.06
CA ALA A 75 -12.22 10.78 1.11
C ALA A 75 -12.03 9.73 2.21
N ALA A 76 -13.03 8.90 2.48
CA ALA A 76 -12.91 7.79 3.42
C ALA A 76 -11.90 6.74 2.93
N CYS A 77 -11.99 6.32 1.67
CA CYS A 77 -11.01 5.41 1.06
C CYS A 77 -9.59 5.98 1.06
N ALA A 78 -9.44 7.29 0.82
CA ALA A 78 -8.17 8.02 0.89
C ALA A 78 -7.55 8.00 2.28
N GLY A 79 -8.34 8.24 3.32
CA GLY A 79 -7.87 8.15 4.71
C GLY A 79 -7.40 6.73 5.05
N ILE A 80 -8.22 5.72 4.76
CA ILE A 80 -7.89 4.32 5.06
C ILE A 80 -6.66 3.87 4.27
N PHE A 81 -6.59 4.19 2.98
CA PHE A 81 -5.46 3.85 2.13
C PHE A 81 -4.16 4.53 2.62
N GLY A 82 -4.22 5.82 2.95
CA GLY A 82 -3.09 6.56 3.50
C GLY A 82 -2.58 5.94 4.79
N PHE A 83 -3.48 5.61 5.72
CA PHE A 83 -3.13 4.93 6.96
C PHE A 83 -2.47 3.57 6.71
N CYS A 84 -3.06 2.73 5.85
CA CYS A 84 -2.51 1.42 5.50
C CYS A 84 -1.12 1.54 4.86
N MET A 85 -0.91 2.52 3.98
CA MET A 85 0.40 2.80 3.39
C MET A 85 1.44 3.18 4.45
N GLY A 86 1.04 3.95 5.46
CA GLY A 86 1.90 4.28 6.60
C GLY A 86 2.37 3.04 7.35
N VAL A 87 1.42 2.14 7.64
CA VAL A 87 1.69 0.84 8.28
C VAL A 87 2.62 -0.01 7.42
N VAL A 88 2.32 -0.17 6.12
CA VAL A 88 3.13 -0.96 5.17
C VAL A 88 4.57 -0.45 5.11
N VAL A 89 4.77 0.87 5.01
CA VAL A 89 6.11 1.45 4.91
C VAL A 89 6.91 1.27 6.19
N SER A 90 6.31 1.47 7.37
CA SER A 90 6.98 1.23 8.65
C SER A 90 7.33 -0.23 8.84
N MET A 91 6.37 -1.13 8.61
CA MET A 91 6.54 -2.55 8.85
C MET A 91 7.49 -3.23 7.86
N ARG A 92 7.62 -2.71 6.63
CA ARG A 92 8.53 -3.28 5.62
C ARG A 92 9.96 -3.41 6.15
N THR A 93 10.49 -2.36 6.76
CA THR A 93 11.86 -2.38 7.27
C THR A 93 12.01 -3.35 8.45
N ILE A 94 11.00 -3.45 9.31
CA ILE A 94 11.00 -4.37 10.46
C ILE A 94 10.95 -5.83 9.99
N VAL A 95 9.99 -6.16 9.10
CA VAL A 95 9.87 -7.52 8.54
C VAL A 95 11.13 -7.94 7.80
N LEU A 96 11.75 -7.01 7.06
CA LEU A 96 13.00 -7.30 6.36
C LEU A 96 14.15 -7.54 7.33
N ALA A 97 14.22 -6.79 8.43
CA ALA A 97 15.21 -6.98 9.48
C ALA A 97 15.03 -8.32 10.20
N GLU A 98 13.79 -8.70 10.49
CA GLU A 98 13.43 -9.99 11.11
C GLU A 98 13.78 -11.19 10.20
N GLN A 99 13.69 -11.03 8.87
CA GLN A 99 13.92 -12.13 7.92
C GLN A 99 15.37 -12.28 7.48
N MET A 100 16.07 -11.17 7.24
CA MET A 100 17.42 -11.15 6.67
C MET A 100 18.51 -10.92 7.73
N GLY A 101 18.10 -10.61 8.96
CA GLY A 101 19.01 -10.13 10.01
C GLY A 101 19.36 -8.65 9.83
N VAL A 102 19.74 -8.01 10.93
CA VAL A 102 20.05 -6.58 10.96
C VAL A 102 21.33 -6.25 10.17
N GLU A 103 22.29 -7.18 10.09
CA GLU A 103 23.55 -7.01 9.36
C GLU A 103 23.35 -6.85 7.84
N SER A 104 22.46 -7.64 7.23
CA SER A 104 22.17 -7.59 5.79
C SER A 104 20.92 -6.77 5.45
N LEU A 105 20.38 -6.02 6.41
CA LEU A 105 19.17 -5.21 6.21
C LEU A 105 19.38 -4.12 5.15
N THR A 106 20.50 -3.39 5.22
CA THR A 106 20.79 -2.29 4.29
C THR A 106 20.97 -2.79 2.86
N GLU A 107 21.65 -3.93 2.68
CA GLU A 107 21.84 -4.55 1.37
C GLU A 107 20.50 -4.99 0.77
N SER A 108 19.70 -5.70 1.56
CA SER A 108 18.38 -6.18 1.14
C SER A 108 17.41 -5.05 0.84
N PHE A 109 17.37 -4.03 1.71
CA PHE A 109 16.52 -2.87 1.54
C PHE A 109 16.96 -2.05 0.32
N GLY A 110 18.26 -1.96 0.06
CA GLY A 110 18.82 -1.34 -1.13
C GLY A 110 18.28 -1.97 -2.41
N VAL A 111 18.33 -3.30 -2.52
CA VAL A 111 17.76 -4.02 -3.68
C VAL A 111 16.26 -3.77 -3.82
N VAL A 112 15.50 -3.83 -2.73
CA VAL A 112 14.04 -3.53 -2.73
C VAL A 112 13.77 -2.09 -3.19
N ALA A 113 14.57 -1.13 -2.71
CA ALA A 113 14.43 0.28 -3.07
C ALA A 113 14.76 0.53 -4.55
N LEU A 114 15.74 -0.16 -5.12
CA LEU A 114 16.07 -0.09 -6.55
C LEU A 114 14.88 -0.51 -7.42
N PHE A 115 14.30 -1.68 -7.15
CA PHE A 115 13.12 -2.15 -7.89
C PHE A 115 11.90 -1.25 -7.69
N GLN A 116 11.73 -0.69 -6.50
CA GLN A 116 10.66 0.28 -6.21
C GLN A 116 10.85 1.58 -7.00
N GLY A 117 12.09 2.07 -7.11
CA GLY A 117 12.40 3.24 -7.93
C GLY A 117 12.06 3.02 -9.41
N ILE A 118 12.46 1.87 -9.98
CA ILE A 118 12.09 1.50 -11.35
C ILE A 118 10.58 1.46 -11.50
N SER A 119 9.88 0.83 -10.56
CA SER A 119 8.42 0.73 -10.57
C SER A 119 7.74 2.10 -10.54
N PHE A 120 8.24 3.04 -9.73
CA PHE A 120 7.67 4.40 -9.66
C PHE A 120 7.96 5.24 -10.91
N THR A 121 9.04 4.97 -11.62
CA THR A 121 9.32 5.63 -12.90
C THR A 121 8.48 5.06 -14.04
N VAL A 122 8.28 3.74 -14.06
CA VAL A 122 7.55 3.02 -15.11
C VAL A 122 6.03 3.08 -14.92
N TRP A 123 5.54 3.24 -13.69
CA TRP A 123 4.10 3.28 -13.41
C TRP A 123 3.36 4.48 -14.03
N PRO A 124 3.83 5.74 -13.96
CA PRO A 124 3.17 6.89 -14.59
C PRO A 124 2.90 6.75 -16.09
N PRO A 125 3.84 6.31 -16.96
CA PRO A 125 3.57 6.13 -18.38
C PRO A 125 2.59 4.97 -18.65
N ILE A 126 2.68 3.87 -17.90
CA ILE A 126 1.70 2.78 -18.01
C ILE A 126 0.30 3.28 -17.64
N ALA A 127 0.16 3.95 -16.50
CA ALA A 127 -1.11 4.49 -16.04
C ALA A 127 -1.65 5.58 -16.98
N GLY A 128 -0.80 6.44 -17.53
CA GLY A 128 -1.18 7.44 -18.54
C GLY A 128 -1.71 6.78 -19.82
N GLY A 129 -0.97 5.83 -20.39
CA GLY A 129 -1.38 5.11 -21.59
C GLY A 129 -2.71 4.35 -21.42
N MET A 130 -2.93 3.75 -20.25
CA MET A 130 -4.22 3.12 -19.93
C MET A 130 -5.38 4.13 -19.86
N ILE A 131 -5.13 5.34 -19.35
CA ILE A 131 -6.17 6.38 -19.31
C ILE A 131 -6.49 6.88 -20.73
N ASP A 132 -5.47 7.03 -21.56
CA ASP A 132 -5.61 7.50 -22.94
C ASP A 132 -6.36 6.50 -23.82
N GLU A 133 -6.08 5.20 -23.68
CA GLU A 133 -6.72 4.15 -24.48
C GLU A 133 -8.17 3.89 -24.08
N PHE A 134 -8.45 3.77 -22.77
CA PHE A 134 -9.78 3.47 -22.25
C PHE A 134 -10.66 4.73 -22.05
N LYS A 135 -10.10 5.93 -22.25
CA LYS A 135 -10.73 7.24 -21.98
C LYS A 135 -11.39 7.34 -20.60
N SER A 136 -10.89 6.56 -19.65
CA SER A 136 -11.47 6.39 -18.32
C SER A 136 -10.35 6.24 -17.31
N SER A 137 -10.49 6.87 -16.14
CA SER A 137 -9.47 6.79 -15.08
C SER A 137 -9.62 5.57 -14.18
N ARG A 138 -10.60 4.69 -14.42
CA ARG A 138 -10.84 3.47 -13.63
C ARG A 138 -9.81 2.35 -13.83
N PRO A 139 -9.34 2.03 -15.05
CA PRO A 139 -8.44 0.89 -15.30
C PRO A 139 -7.13 0.91 -14.50
N PRO A 140 -6.44 2.05 -14.32
CA PRO A 140 -5.24 2.10 -13.46
C PRO A 140 -5.51 1.69 -12.01
N PHE A 141 -6.68 2.01 -11.46
CA PHE A 141 -7.04 1.63 -10.08
C PHE A 141 -7.30 0.13 -9.94
N TRP A 142 -7.90 -0.51 -10.96
CA TRP A 142 -8.06 -1.95 -10.99
C TRP A 142 -6.72 -2.67 -11.06
N LEU A 143 -5.80 -2.16 -11.88
CA LEU A 143 -4.45 -2.73 -11.99
C LEU A 143 -3.67 -2.58 -10.68
N THR A 144 -3.70 -1.41 -10.03
CA THR A 144 -3.06 -1.26 -8.71
C THR A 144 -3.70 -2.17 -7.67
N ALA A 145 -5.02 -2.29 -7.66
CA ALA A 145 -5.72 -3.17 -6.73
C ALA A 145 -5.26 -4.63 -6.90
N GLY A 146 -5.19 -5.12 -8.14
CA GLY A 146 -4.69 -6.46 -8.46
C GLY A 146 -3.25 -6.69 -8.00
N MET A 147 -2.35 -5.73 -8.27
CA MET A 147 -0.96 -5.83 -7.83
C MET A 147 -0.82 -5.87 -6.30
N TYR A 148 -1.61 -5.06 -5.58
CA TYR A 148 -1.63 -5.10 -4.11
C TYR A 148 -2.19 -6.41 -3.58
N SER A 149 -3.21 -6.98 -4.21
CA SER A 149 -3.73 -8.31 -3.85
C SER A 149 -2.70 -9.41 -4.06
N ILE A 150 -1.96 -9.39 -5.18
CA ILE A 150 -0.89 -10.37 -5.44
C ILE A 150 0.22 -10.23 -4.39
N ALA A 151 0.63 -9.00 -4.05
CA ALA A 151 1.60 -8.75 -3.00
C ALA A 151 1.11 -9.21 -1.62
N ALA A 152 -0.16 -8.98 -1.30
CA ALA A 152 -0.78 -9.48 -0.07
C ALA A 152 -0.73 -11.01 0.01
N ILE A 153 -1.10 -11.71 -1.07
CA ILE A 153 -1.05 -13.17 -1.14
C ILE A 153 0.39 -13.67 -0.98
N CYS A 154 1.35 -13.06 -1.68
CA CYS A 154 2.76 -13.45 -1.61
C CYS A 154 3.32 -13.31 -0.18
N THR A 155 2.97 -12.23 0.51
CA THR A 155 3.44 -11.95 1.89
C THR A 155 2.75 -12.85 2.91
N LEU A 156 1.47 -13.19 2.71
CA LEU A 156 0.77 -14.20 3.50
C LEU A 156 1.41 -15.59 3.33
N CYS A 157 1.76 -15.97 2.09
CA CYS A 157 2.48 -17.20 1.81
C CYS A 157 3.86 -17.21 2.49
N ALA A 158 4.59 -16.09 2.46
CA ALA A 158 5.88 -15.96 3.15
C ALA A 158 5.72 -16.07 4.67
N GLY A 159 4.71 -15.45 5.27
CA GLY A 159 4.40 -15.58 6.70
C GLY A 159 4.07 -17.01 7.10
N TRP A 160 3.33 -17.73 6.26
CA TRP A 160 3.03 -19.15 6.45
C TRP A 160 4.28 -20.05 6.38
N LEU A 161 5.17 -19.80 5.43
CA LEU A 161 6.44 -20.52 5.32
C LEU A 161 7.37 -20.25 6.51
N ASN A 162 7.40 -19.01 7.01
CA ASN A 162 8.23 -18.65 8.15
C ASN A 162 7.75 -19.36 9.42
N LYS A 163 6.42 -19.45 9.63
CA LYS A 163 5.84 -20.22 10.74
C LYS A 163 6.21 -21.71 10.68
N LYS A 164 6.32 -22.29 9.49
CA LYS A 164 6.75 -23.69 9.29
C LYS A 164 8.25 -23.90 9.51
N ARG A 165 9.11 -22.90 9.24
CA ARG A 165 10.55 -22.99 9.54
C ARG A 165 10.82 -22.95 11.03
N VAL A 166 10.21 -22.00 11.76
CA VAL A 166 10.35 -21.90 13.22
C VAL A 166 9.84 -23.15 13.93
N GLY A 167 8.76 -23.79 13.44
CA GLY A 167 8.29 -25.06 13.99
C GLY A 167 9.19 -26.28 13.70
N LYS A 168 10.20 -26.14 12.84
CA LYS A 168 11.13 -27.21 12.45
C LYS A 168 12.49 -27.15 13.16
N GLU A 169 12.83 -26.02 13.78
CA GLU A 169 14.04 -25.86 14.59
C GLU A 169 13.84 -26.30 16.06
N ILE A 170 12.61 -26.67 16.45
CA ILE A 170 12.24 -27.07 17.83
C ILE A 170 11.90 -28.59 17.90
N LEU A 171 12.20 -29.35 16.83
CA LEU A 171 12.08 -30.82 16.75
C LEU A 171 13.43 -31.42 16.35
#